data_AF-A0A951B342-F1
#
_entry.id   AF-A0A951B342-F1
#
_cell.length_a   1.000
_cell.length_b   1.000
_cell.length_c   1.000
_cell.angle_alpha   90.00
_cell.angle_beta   90.00
_cell.angle_gamma   90.00
#
_symmetry.space_group_name_H-M   'P 1'
#
loop_
_entity.id
_entity.type
_entity.pdbx_description
1 polymer ?
#
loop_
_entity_poly.entity_id
_entity_poly.type
_entity_poly.pdbx_seq_one_letter_code
_entity_poly.pdbx_strand_id
1 'polypeptide(L)' 'MPQPDLRYSQAHFLVEIDNIPKASFSEVTGLTAELEVIEYREGGDINGSVRKVQGLRKFSDLTLRRGMTTDL' A
#
# COMPACT_ATOMS: atom_id res chain seq x y z
N MET A 1 -0.77 2.49 -26.92
CA MET A 1 0.24 3.54 -26.67
C MET A 1 0.71 3.38 -25.23
N PRO A 2 2.00 3.20 -24.94
CA PRO A 2 2.50 3.30 -23.57
C PRO A 2 2.41 4.77 -23.13
N GLN A 3 1.95 5.04 -21.91
CA GLN A 3 1.86 6.41 -21.41
C GLN A 3 3.27 6.99 -21.18
N PRO A 4 3.49 8.29 -21.48
CA PRO A 4 4.75 8.98 -21.17
C PRO A 4 5.00 9.00 -19.66
N ASP A 5 6.27 9.03 -19.25
CA ASP A 5 6.76 8.89 -17.87
C ASP A 5 6.54 10.14 -16.99
N LEU A 6 5.32 10.69 -17.03
CA LEU A 6 4.94 11.84 -16.23
C LEU A 6 4.94 11.47 -14.74
N ARG A 7 5.87 12.07 -13.98
CA ARG A 7 5.86 11.99 -12.52
C ARG A 7 4.75 12.88 -11.98
N TYR A 8 3.68 12.27 -11.48
CA TYR A 8 2.64 12.98 -10.76
C TYR A 8 3.16 13.44 -9.39
N SER A 9 2.84 14.69 -9.03
CA SER A 9 3.11 15.19 -7.68
C SER A 9 2.16 14.51 -6.69
N GLN A 10 2.67 14.20 -5.48
CA GLN A 10 1.90 13.54 -4.42
C GLN A 10 0.67 14.35 -3.95
N ALA A 11 0.58 15.63 -4.31
CA ALA A 11 -0.55 16.50 -3.99
C ALA A 11 -1.71 16.41 -5.01
N HIS A 12 -1.55 15.67 -6.11
CA HIS A 12 -2.57 15.52 -7.14
C HIS A 12 -3.13 14.10 -7.15
N PHE A 13 -4.21 13.89 -6.40
CA PHE A 13 -4.90 12.61 -6.31
C PHE A 13 -6.42 12.82 -6.22
N LEU A 14 -7.16 11.80 -6.63
CA LEU A 14 -8.62 11.71 -6.49
C LEU A 14 -8.92 10.52 -5.59
N VAL A 15 -9.78 10.73 -4.59
CA VAL A 15 -10.29 9.64 -3.74
C VAL A 15 -11.75 9.40 -4.10
N GLU A 16 -12.07 8.15 -4.41
CA GLU A 16 -13.43 7.71 -4.67
C GLU A 16 -13.82 6.68 -3.62
N ILE A 17 -14.96 6.87 -2.98
CA ILE A 17 -15.51 5.96 -1.98
C ILE A 17 -16.95 5.67 -2.40
N ASP A 18 -17.29 4.39 -2.58
CA ASP A 18 -18.63 3.94 -3.00
C ASP A 18 -19.15 4.59 -4.28
N ASN A 19 -18.30 4.76 -5.30
CA ASN A 19 -18.60 5.47 -6.55
C ASN A 19 -18.92 6.97 -6.38
N ILE A 20 -18.64 7.54 -5.21
CA ILE A 20 -18.78 8.97 -4.95
C ILE A 20 -17.37 9.57 -4.98
N PRO A 21 -17.03 10.36 -6.01
CA PRO A 21 -15.75 11.05 -6.05
C PRO A 21 -15.73 12.13 -4.97
N LYS A 22 -14.90 11.95 -3.93
CA LYS A 22 -14.64 12.95 -2.90
C LYS A 22 -13.23 13.49 -3.07
N ALA A 23 -13.13 14.66 -3.70
CA ALA A 23 -11.84 15.30 -3.98
C ALA A 23 -11.21 16.04 -2.78
N SER A 24 -11.88 16.11 -1.63
CA SER A 24 -11.52 17.04 -0.55
C SER A 24 -10.66 16.43 0.57
N PHE A 25 -9.74 15.52 0.28
CA PHE A 25 -8.79 15.03 1.28
C PHE A 25 -7.47 15.80 1.21
N SER A 26 -6.96 16.19 2.37
CA SER A 26 -5.66 16.85 2.51
C SER A 26 -4.52 15.84 2.57
N GLU A 27 -4.80 14.61 3.03
CA GLU A 27 -3.78 13.58 3.23
C GLU A 27 -4.39 12.18 3.10
N VAL A 28 -3.67 11.29 2.41
CA VAL A 28 -4.00 9.87 2.26
C VAL A 28 -2.74 9.07 2.56
N THR A 29 -2.75 8.27 3.62
CA THR A 29 -1.61 7.48 4.08
C THR A 29 -2.03 6.06 4.45
N GLY A 30 -1.06 5.15 4.58
CA GLY A 30 -1.34 3.76 4.95
C GLY A 30 -1.84 2.89 3.80
N LEU A 31 -1.59 3.26 2.54
CA LEU A 31 -1.79 2.37 1.40
C LEU A 31 -0.55 1.46 1.22
N THR A 32 -0.18 0.70 2.25
CA THR A 32 0.95 -0.22 2.18
C THR A 32 0.50 -1.67 2.30
N ALA A 33 1.16 -2.54 1.53
CA ALA A 33 0.98 -3.97 1.59
C ALA A 33 2.35 -4.60 1.83
N GLU A 34 2.45 -5.40 2.89
CA GLU A 34 3.68 -6.06 3.29
C GLU A 34 3.49 -7.58 3.24
N LEU A 35 4.54 -8.28 2.80
CA LEU A 35 4.60 -9.73 2.83
C LEU A 35 5.59 -10.15 3.90
N GLU A 36 5.12 -10.83 4.93
CA GLU A 36 6.00 -11.39 5.94
C GLU A 36 6.85 -12.49 5.30
N VAL A 37 8.17 -12.43 5.46
CA VAL A 37 9.07 -13.47 4.95
C VAL A 37 9.43 -14.39 6.10
N ILE A 38 9.01 -15.65 6.00
CA ILE A 38 9.37 -16.68 6.98
C ILE A 38 10.67 -17.33 6.52
N GLU A 39 11.66 -17.34 7.40
CA GLU A 39 12.95 -17.95 7.15
C GLU A 39 12.97 -19.37 7.73
N TYR A 40 13.03 -20.37 6.85
CA TYR A 40 13.04 -21.78 7.23
C TYR A 40 14.40 -22.41 6.95
N ARG A 41 14.93 -23.14 7.95
CA ARG A 41 16.15 -23.94 7.84
C ARG A 41 15.80 -25.42 7.97
N GLU A 42 16.18 -26.21 6.98
CA GLU A 42 16.00 -27.66 7.00
C GLU A 42 17.29 -28.33 7.47
N GLY A 43 17.21 -29.22 8.47
CA GLY A 43 18.39 -29.85 9.08
C GLY A 43 19.20 -30.77 8.16
N GLY A 44 18.67 -31.11 6.99
CA GLY A 44 19.34 -31.90 5.95
C GLY A 44 19.91 -31.07 4.78
N ASP A 45 19.81 -29.73 4.83
CA ASP A 45 20.30 -28.89 3.73
C ASP A 45 21.83 -28.86 3.72
N ILE A 46 22.43 -29.52 2.73
CA ILE A 46 23.88 -29.68 2.59
C ILE A 46 24.60 -28.33 2.41
N ASN A 47 23.87 -27.30 1.97
CA ASN A 47 24.37 -25.95 1.74
C ASN A 47 24.15 -25.01 2.95
N GLY A 48 23.45 -25.46 4.00
CA GLY A 48 23.14 -24.64 5.18
C GLY A 48 22.34 -23.37 4.89
N SER A 49 21.59 -23.34 3.79
CA SER A 49 20.95 -22.13 3.28
C SER A 49 19.59 -21.88 3.93
N VAL A 50 19.27 -20.59 4.16
CA VAL A 50 17.96 -20.19 4.69
C VAL A 50 17.00 -20.02 3.53
N ARG A 51 15.88 -20.75 3.54
CA ARG A 51 14.82 -20.59 2.54
C ARG A 51 13.86 -19.49 2.98
N LYS A 52 13.60 -18.55 2.08
CA LYS A 52 12.58 -17.50 2.27
C LYS A 52 11.25 -18.02 1.76
N VAL A 53 10.35 -18.32 2.68
CA VAL A 53 8.97 -18.72 2.40
C VAL A 53 8.07 -17.51 2.53
N GLN A 54 7.15 -17.33 1.58
CA GLN A 54 6.16 -16.27 1.64
C GLN A 54 5.19 -16.57 2.79
N GLY A 55 5.20 -15.72 3.81
CA GLY A 55 4.31 -15.76 4.95
C GLY A 55 3.02 -14.98 4.72
N LEU A 56 2.45 -14.46 5.82
CA LEU A 56 1.18 -13.75 5.79
C LEU A 56 1.31 -12.39 5.09
N ARG A 57 0.26 -12.02 4.34
CA ARG A 57 0.12 -10.66 3.80
C ARG A 57 -0.51 -9.77 4.86
N LYS A 58 0.15 -8.68 5.18
CA LYS A 58 -0.37 -7.65 6.08
C LYS A 58 -0.69 -6.41 5.26
N PHE A 59 -1.87 -5.86 5.50
CA PHE A 59 -2.29 -4.58 4.93
C PHE A 59 -2.32 -3.57 6.07
N SER A 60 -1.83 -2.37 5.84
CA SER A 60 -1.92 -1.29 6.82
C SER A 60 -3.28 -0.60 6.74
N ASP A 61 -3.64 0.08 7.84
CA ASP A 61 -4.88 0.83 7.91
C ASP A 61 -4.79 2.10 7.06
N LEU A 62 -5.78 2.30 6.19
CA LEU A 62 -5.90 3.50 5.38
C LEU A 62 -6.35 4.68 6.25
N THR A 63 -5.52 5.72 6.32
CA THR A 63 -5.84 6.95 7.06
C THR A 63 -6.09 8.09 6.07
N LEU A 64 -7.27 8.72 6.19
CA LEU A 64 -7.69 9.85 5.36
C LEU A 64 -7.88 11.08 6.26
N ARG A 65 -7.18 12.18 5.97
CA ARG A 65 -7.32 13.44 6.69
C ARG A 65 -7.90 14.52 5.79
N ARG A 66 -8.89 15.25 6.31
CA ARG A 66 -9.60 16.35 5.63
C ARG A 66 -9.95 17.41 6.67
N GLY A 67 -9.95 18.67 6.27
CA GLY A 67 -10.50 19.76 7.09
C GLY A 67 -12.03 19.65 7.23
N MET A 68 -12.56 20.03 8.39
CA MET A 68 -14.02 20.13 8.54
C MET A 68 -14.57 21.18 7.58
N THR A 69 -15.55 20.80 6.78
CA THR A 69 -16.28 21.71 5.90
C THR A 69 -17.74 21.29 5.89
N THR A 70 -18.62 22.26 5.63
CA THR A 70 -20.07 22.07 5.54
C THR A 70 -20.45 21.47 4.18
N ASP A 71 -19.86 20.32 3.84
CA ASP A 71 -20.39 19.51 2.74
C ASP A 71 -21.74 18.97 3.21
N LEU A 72 -22.81 19.38 2.53
CA LEU A 72 -24.14 18.78 2.59
C LEU A 72 -24.15 17.47 1.79
#